data_AF-A0A969ITM0-F1
#
_entry.id   AF-A0A969ITM0-F1
#
_cell.length_a   1.000
_cell.length_b   1.000
_cell.length_c   1.000
_cell.angle_alpha   90.00
_cell.angle_beta   90.00
_cell.angle_gamma   90.00
#
_symmetry.space_group_name_H-M   'P 1'
#
loop_
_entity.id
_entity.type
_entity.pdbx_description
1 polymer ?
#
loop_
_entity_poly.entity_id
_entity_poly.type
_entity_poly.pdbx_seq_one_letter_code
_entity_poly.pdbx_strand_id
1 'polypeptide(L)'
;MSKHGSAALSIGLGAAILYLGAHAVTGRQGLVAYVDLQAQERALETRVAALEEEQTALEARAARLQPGETFDIDYLDERARITLAAGDSEEIVFTLDN
;
A
#
# COMPACT_ATOMS: atom_id res chain seq x y z
N MET A 1 -10.50 33.53 55.06
CA MET A 1 -9.77 32.26 54.84
C MET A 1 -10.16 31.60 53.50
N SER A 2 -10.15 32.34 52.38
CA SER A 2 -10.73 31.87 51.09
C SER A 2 -9.71 31.60 49.97
N LYS A 3 -8.43 32.00 50.12
CA LYS A 3 -7.42 31.89 49.06
C LYS A 3 -6.93 30.47 48.79
N HIS A 4 -6.84 29.63 49.83
CA HIS A 4 -6.32 28.27 49.71
C HIS A 4 -7.27 27.31 48.97
N GLY A 5 -8.59 27.50 49.12
CA GLY A 5 -9.59 26.68 48.42
C GLY A 5 -9.60 26.91 46.91
N SER A 6 -9.43 28.15 46.46
CA SER A 6 -9.35 28.48 45.03
C SER A 6 -8.06 27.97 44.39
N ALA A 7 -6.91 28.09 45.08
CA ALA A 7 -5.64 27.58 44.56
C ALA A 7 -5.64 26.05 44.43
N ALA A 8 -6.18 25.33 45.42
CA ALA A 8 -6.31 23.87 45.35
C ALA A 8 -7.25 23.43 44.22
N LEU A 9 -8.36 24.16 44.00
CA LEU A 9 -9.28 23.90 42.91
C LEU A 9 -8.61 24.10 41.53
N SER A 10 -7.86 25.20 41.36
CA SER A 10 -7.15 25.48 40.11
C SER A 10 -6.08 24.43 39.81
N ILE A 11 -5.33 24.00 40.83
CA ILE A 11 -4.31 22.95 40.69
C ILE A 11 -4.98 21.61 40.34
N GLY A 12 -6.07 21.25 41.04
CA GLY A 12 -6.82 20.02 40.76
C GLY A 12 -7.39 20.00 39.35
N LEU A 13 -7.96 21.11 38.89
CA LEU A 13 -8.47 21.24 37.53
C LEU A 13 -7.36 21.15 36.48
N GLY A 14 -6.21 21.79 36.73
CA GLY A 14 -5.04 21.68 35.86
C GLY A 14 -4.51 20.25 35.75
N ALA A 15 -4.42 19.54 36.87
CA ALA A 15 -4.02 18.13 36.88
C ALA A 15 -5.01 17.24 36.13
N ALA A 16 -6.32 17.47 36.28
CA ALA A 16 -7.35 16.73 35.56
C ALA A 16 -7.27 16.95 34.04
N ILE A 17 -7.06 18.20 33.59
CA ILE A 17 -6.88 18.53 32.18
C ILE A 17 -5.63 17.85 31.62
N LEU A 18 -4.50 17.89 32.33
CA LEU A 18 -3.27 17.22 31.90
C LEU A 18 -3.43 15.70 31.81
N TYR A 19 -4.09 15.08 32.80
CA TYR A 19 -4.35 13.65 32.79
C TYR A 19 -5.24 13.24 31.62
N LEU A 20 -6.33 13.98 31.39
CA LEU A 20 -7.27 13.70 30.30
C LEU A 20 -6.62 13.96 28.93
N GLY A 21 -5.83 15.04 28.81
CA GLY A 21 -5.07 15.35 27.60
C GLY A 21 -4.03 14.28 27.28
N ALA A 22 -3.26 13.83 28.29
CA ALA A 22 -2.32 12.72 28.11
C ALA A 22 -3.03 11.44 27.67
N HIS A 23 -4.13 11.07 28.33
CA HIS A 23 -4.92 9.88 27.97
C HIS A 23 -5.63 10.01 26.62
N ALA A 24 -6.01 11.20 26.19
CA ALA A 24 -6.58 11.43 24.86
C ALA A 24 -5.53 11.29 23.75
N VAL A 25 -4.25 11.52 24.04
CA VAL A 25 -3.16 11.33 23.07
C VAL A 25 -2.70 9.87 23.07
N THR A 26 -2.45 9.28 24.24
CA THR A 26 -1.83 7.95 24.39
C THR A 26 -2.85 6.81 24.53
N GLY A 27 -4.14 7.11 24.61
CA GLY A 27 -5.19 6.11 24.74
C GLY A 27 -5.32 5.23 23.50
N ARG A 28 -5.97 4.09 23.66
CA ARG A 28 -6.25 3.12 22.59
C ARG A 28 -7.11 3.68 21.45
N GLN A 29 -7.87 4.74 21.70
CA GLN A 29 -8.61 5.52 20.69
C GLN A 29 -8.06 6.96 20.60
N GLY A 30 -6.82 7.16 21.03
CA GLY A 30 -6.19 8.46 21.04
C GLY A 30 -5.73 8.92 19.67
N LEU A 31 -5.26 10.16 19.60
CA LEU A 31 -4.82 10.78 18.35
C LEU A 31 -3.69 10.01 17.66
N VAL A 32 -2.76 9.42 18.42
CA VAL A 32 -1.66 8.62 17.85
C VAL A 32 -2.21 7.38 17.15
N ALA A 33 -3.10 6.63 17.81
CA ALA A 33 -3.73 5.45 17.24
C ALA A 33 -4.56 5.79 15.98
N TYR A 34 -5.20 6.96 15.97
CA TYR A 34 -5.93 7.44 14.79
C TYR A 34 -4.99 7.71 13.61
N VAL A 35 -3.87 8.40 13.83
CA VAL A 35 -2.88 8.67 12.78
C VAL A 35 -2.26 7.37 12.25
N ASP A 36 -1.93 6.43 13.14
CA ASP A 36 -1.40 5.11 12.75
C ASP A 36 -2.41 4.32 11.92
N LEU A 37 -3.71 4.39 12.26
CA LEU A 37 -4.77 3.73 11.50
C LEU A 37 -4.93 4.36 10.11
N GLN A 38 -4.90 5.69 10.01
CA GLN A 38 -4.95 6.39 8.72
C GLN A 38 -3.73 6.07 7.85
N ALA A 39 -2.55 5.93 8.46
CA ALA A 39 -1.35 5.54 7.73
C ALA A 39 -1.47 4.10 7.19
N GLN A 40 -2.03 3.18 7.99
CA GLN A 40 -2.30 1.82 7.56
C GLN A 40 -3.34 1.76 6.44
N GLU A 41 -4.43 2.53 6.55
CA GLU A 41 -5.47 2.64 5.52
C GLU A 41 -4.86 3.05 4.18
N ARG A 42 -4.10 4.16 4.15
CA ARG A 42 -3.40 4.62 2.93
C ARG A 42 -2.43 3.59 2.36
N ALA A 43 -1.71 2.89 3.22
CA ALA A 43 -0.77 1.85 2.80
C ALA A 43 -1.51 0.66 2.18
N LEU A 44 -2.67 0.28 2.73
CA LEU A 44 -3.51 -0.78 2.19
C LEU A 44 -4.14 -0.38 0.85
N GLU A 45 -4.68 0.83 0.75
CA GLU A 45 -5.22 1.37 -0.50
C GLU A 45 -4.17 1.35 -1.62
N THR A 46 -2.94 1.77 -1.31
CA THR A 46 -1.83 1.74 -2.27
C THR A 46 -1.51 0.31 -2.72
N ARG A 47 -1.54 -0.66 -1.79
CA ARG A 47 -1.31 -2.08 -2.12
C ARG A 47 -2.43 -2.65 -2.98
N VAL A 48 -3.68 -2.31 -2.70
CA VAL A 48 -4.83 -2.75 -3.49
C VAL A 48 -4.69 -2.22 -4.92
N ALA A 49 -4.42 -0.92 -5.09
CA ALA A 49 -4.23 -0.34 -6.41
C ALA A 49 -3.10 -1.04 -7.20
N ALA A 50 -1.96 -1.29 -6.55
CA ALA A 50 -0.84 -2.01 -7.18
C ALA A 50 -1.21 -3.45 -7.59
N LEU A 51 -1.98 -4.16 -6.74
CA LEU A 51 -2.43 -5.52 -7.04
C LEU A 51 -3.48 -5.55 -8.15
N GLU A 52 -4.36 -4.56 -8.23
CA GLU A 52 -5.33 -4.42 -9.32
C GLU A 52 -4.63 -4.16 -10.66
N GLU A 53 -3.58 -3.33 -10.67
CA GLU A 53 -2.74 -3.13 -11.85
C GLU A 53 -2.03 -4.43 -12.26
N GLU A 54 -1.45 -5.16 -11.30
CA GLU A 54 -0.80 -6.44 -11.56
C GLU A 54 -1.78 -7.47 -12.09
N GLN A 55 -2.97 -7.58 -11.48
CA GLN A 55 -4.04 -8.47 -11.93
C GLN A 55 -4.44 -8.15 -13.37
N THR A 56 -4.72 -6.88 -13.67
CA THR A 56 -5.12 -6.45 -15.02
C THR A 56 -4.03 -6.80 -16.04
N ALA A 57 -2.76 -6.58 -15.69
CA ALA A 57 -1.64 -6.91 -16.56
C ALA A 57 -1.49 -8.43 -16.76
N LEU A 58 -1.74 -9.24 -15.74
CA LEU A 58 -1.70 -10.70 -15.83
C LEU A 58 -2.88 -11.24 -16.64
N GLU A 59 -4.08 -10.71 -16.44
CA GLU A 59 -5.27 -11.07 -17.20
C GLU A 59 -5.10 -10.76 -18.69
N ALA A 60 -4.57 -9.59 -19.03
CA ALA A 60 -4.25 -9.22 -20.42
C ALA A 60 -3.19 -10.16 -21.04
N ARG A 61 -2.24 -10.68 -20.26
CA ARG A 61 -1.28 -11.69 -20.73
C ARG A 61 -1.96 -13.05 -20.91
N ALA A 62 -2.79 -13.47 -19.96
CA ALA A 62 -3.49 -14.75 -20.02
C ALA A 62 -4.47 -14.80 -21.21
N ALA A 63 -5.21 -13.72 -21.46
CA ALA A 63 -6.14 -13.62 -22.58
C ALA A 63 -5.45 -13.80 -23.95
N ARG A 64 -4.23 -13.27 -24.11
CA ARG A 64 -3.40 -13.43 -25.31
C ARG A 64 -2.88 -14.85 -25.52
N LEU A 65 -2.77 -15.62 -24.45
CA LEU A 65 -2.29 -17.00 -24.49
C LEU A 65 -3.44 -18.02 -24.46
N GLN A 66 -4.69 -17.55 -24.39
CA GLN A 66 -5.86 -18.42 -24.35
C GLN A 66 -6.10 -19.04 -25.73
N PRO A 67 -6.29 -20.38 -25.84
CA PRO A 67 -6.57 -21.03 -27.11
C PRO A 67 -7.87 -20.52 -27.73
N GLY A 68 -7.82 -20.04 -28.97
CA GLY A 68 -9.00 -19.50 -29.66
C GLY A 68 -8.66 -18.32 -30.56
N GLU A 69 -9.62 -17.40 -30.74
CA GLU A 69 -9.53 -16.26 -31.67
C GLU A 69 -8.54 -15.17 -31.22
N THR A 70 -8.23 -15.10 -29.92
CA THR A 70 -7.29 -14.13 -29.31
C THR A 70 -5.89 -14.72 -29.06
N PHE A 71 -5.59 -15.90 -29.60
CA PHE A 71 -4.31 -16.56 -29.40
C PHE A 71 -3.20 -15.88 -30.22
N ASP A 72 -2.24 -15.27 -29.54
CA ASP A 72 -1.14 -14.51 -30.14
C ASP A 72 0.12 -15.39 -30.23
N ILE A 73 0.37 -15.92 -31.44
CA ILE A 73 1.50 -16.82 -31.74
C ILE A 73 2.83 -16.07 -31.65
N ASP A 74 2.89 -14.82 -32.12
CA ASP A 74 4.12 -14.02 -32.10
C ASP A 74 4.50 -13.70 -30.64
N TYR A 75 3.51 -13.35 -29.81
CA TYR A 75 3.72 -13.18 -28.38
C TYR A 75 4.18 -14.48 -27.70
N LEU A 76 3.63 -15.64 -28.08
CA LEU A 76 4.08 -16.94 -27.55
C LEU A 76 5.54 -17.22 -27.91
N ASP A 77 5.93 -16.98 -29.16
CA ASP A 77 7.30 -17.21 -29.64
C ASP A 77 8.30 -16.32 -28.90
N GLU A 78 7.98 -15.03 -28.75
CA GLU A 78 8.78 -14.10 -27.94
C GLU A 78 8.91 -14.58 -26.49
N ARG A 79 7.82 -15.06 -25.88
CA ARG A 79 7.86 -15.61 -24.51
C ARG A 79 8.70 -16.89 -24.42
N ALA A 80 8.69 -17.75 -25.43
CA ALA A 80 9.53 -18.95 -25.50
C ALA A 80 11.01 -18.58 -25.62
N ARG A 81 11.35 -17.59 -26.44
CA ARG A 81 12.73 -17.08 -26.53
C ARG A 81 13.22 -16.50 -25.21
N ILE A 82 12.44 -15.63 -24.57
CA ILE A 82 12.82 -15.01 -23.28
C ILE A 82 12.89 -16.04 -22.15
N THR A 83 11.90 -16.94 -22.03
CA THR A 83 11.74 -17.77 -20.83
C THR A 83 12.47 -19.11 -20.94
N LEU A 84 12.52 -19.70 -22.14
CA LEU A 84 13.08 -21.03 -22.39
C LEU A 84 14.41 -20.96 -23.14
N ALA A 85 14.92 -19.77 -23.45
CA ALA A 85 16.09 -19.57 -24.31
C ALA A 85 15.94 -20.33 -25.65
N ALA A 86 14.71 -20.43 -26.17
CA ALA A 86 14.38 -21.17 -27.38
C ALA A 86 14.75 -20.44 -28.68
N GLY A 87 15.81 -19.63 -28.65
CA GLY A 87 16.33 -18.95 -29.84
C GLY A 87 17.18 -19.88 -30.70
N ASP A 88 17.29 -19.57 -31.99
CA ASP A 88 18.23 -20.26 -32.87
C ASP A 88 19.67 -19.91 -32.47
N SER A 89 20.58 -20.88 -32.55
CA SER A 89 22.01 -20.68 -32.32
C SER A 89 22.66 -19.63 -33.22
N GLU A 90 22.08 -19.32 -34.39
CA GLU A 90 22.55 -18.26 -35.30
C GLU A 90 21.75 -16.94 -35.20
N GLU A 91 20.83 -16.82 -34.25
CA GLU A 91 19.98 -15.63 -34.10
C GLU A 91 20.66 -14.51 -33.29
N ILE A 92 20.50 -13.26 -33.73
CA ILE A 92 21.00 -12.06 -33.03
C ILE A 92 19.81 -11.19 -32.62
N VAL A 93 19.61 -11.04 -31.31
CA VAL A 93 18.54 -10.22 -30.73
C VAL A 93 19.06 -8.81 -30.44
N PHE A 94 18.32 -7.79 -30.90
CA PHE A 94 18.61 -6.39 -30.61
C PHE A 94 17.52 -5.80 -29.69
N THR A 95 17.93 -5.25 -28.55
CA THR A 95 17.06 -4.41 -27.72
C THR A 95 17.25 -2.97 -28.14
N LEU A 96 16.17 -2.31 -28.58
CA LEU A 96 16.18 -0.88 -28.88
C LEU A 96 15.69 -0.14 -27.63
N ASP A 97 16.61 0.42 -26.86
CA ASP A 97 16.28 1.37 -25.80
C ASP A 97 15.72 2.64 -26.47
N ASN A 98 14.48 3.01 -26.13
CA ASN A 98 13.81 4.22 -26.60
C ASN A 98 13.33 5.02 -25.40
#